data_AF-A0A5J5N9Q8-F1
#
_entry.id   AF-A0A5J5N9Q8-F1
#
_cell.length_a   1.000
_cell.length_b   1.000
_cell.length_c   1.000
_cell.angle_alpha   90.00
_cell.angle_beta   90.00
_cell.angle_gamma   90.00
#
_symmetry.space_group_name_H-M   'P 1'
#
loop_
_entity.id
_entity.type
_entity.pdbx_description
1 polymer ?
#
loop_
_entity_poly.entity_id
_entity_poly.type
_entity_poly.pdbx_seq_one_letter_code
_entity_poly.pdbx_strand_id
1 'polypeptide(L)'
;MQGIVSLGVSAAKILVEDVTTEYRRKKKGEVDVARNRIDTYIRSSLHTAFAQRMEKADSSRRASKNQLNPLPILAILAKDVGELAVHEKHIFSPVLKGWHPLAAVVAVATLHGCYANEIKQFISGVTELSSDIVQVLRAADKLEKDLVQIAVEDAVDSDDGGKAIIHEMPPYEAEAAIGNLVKGGIKTRVDRLKECVDRALLQEVWSQQTNQEGQAPSAVEILRIIDETLDAFFQLPIPTHPTLLPDLIVGLDKCLQYYVIKTKSGCSRNTYIPTMPALTGCEIGSKFQGVWKKKEKSQNSQNRNSQVATMNGDNSFGTPQPCVRINTLHRIRSEMDVLEKRIISHLRNCESAREVEFSNGLSKKFELTPAAFVEGVQQLSEAVAYKIVFHDLSHVLWDGLYVGEPSSSKIDSLLQELEQNLLIISETVHERVRTRVITDLMKASCDGFLLVLLAGGPSRAFSRQDSQIIEDDFKALKDLFWANGDGLPADLIDKFSATVRGVLPLFRTDTESLVERFRHVTLETYGLSARSRLPLRPTSGPWNPTEPNTLLRMLCYRNEETASKFLKKTYNLPKKL
;
A
#
# COMPACT_ATOMS: atom_id res chain seq x y z
N MET A 1 55.10 -16.74 -41.37
CA MET A 1 54.06 -15.69 -41.38
C MET A 1 54.54 -14.43 -42.09
N GLN A 2 55.54 -13.70 -41.57
CA GLN A 2 56.01 -12.42 -42.13
C GLN A 2 56.32 -12.46 -43.65
N GLY A 3 57.01 -13.49 -44.13
CA GLY A 3 57.29 -13.65 -45.57
C GLY A 3 56.04 -13.88 -46.44
N ILE A 4 55.04 -14.60 -45.91
CA ILE A 4 53.76 -14.84 -46.61
C ILE A 4 52.93 -13.55 -46.65
N VAL A 5 52.89 -12.81 -45.54
CA VAL A 5 52.20 -11.52 -45.43
C VAL A 5 52.85 -10.50 -46.37
N SER A 6 54.17 -10.43 -46.40
CA SER A 6 54.92 -9.56 -47.30
C SER A 6 54.63 -9.88 -48.78
N LEU A 7 54.65 -11.17 -49.16
CA LEU A 7 54.32 -11.59 -50.52
C LEU A 7 52.87 -11.23 -50.89
N GLY A 8 51.92 -11.47 -49.98
CA GLY A 8 50.51 -11.16 -50.16
C GLY A 8 50.23 -9.66 -50.29
N VAL A 9 50.93 -8.82 -49.52
CA VAL A 9 50.86 -7.35 -49.64
C VAL A 9 51.49 -6.88 -50.95
N SER A 10 52.66 -7.41 -51.33
CA SER A 10 53.31 -7.07 -52.61
C SER A 10 52.45 -7.46 -53.81
N ALA A 11 51.84 -8.65 -53.81
CA ALA A 11 50.92 -9.07 -54.87
C ALA A 11 49.67 -8.19 -54.92
N ALA A 12 49.11 -7.80 -53.76
CA ALA A 12 47.96 -6.90 -53.71
C ALA A 12 48.29 -5.49 -54.23
N LYS A 13 49.50 -4.97 -53.94
CA LYS A 13 49.97 -3.69 -54.50
C LYS A 13 50.06 -3.75 -56.03
N ILE A 14 50.67 -4.80 -56.58
CA ILE A 14 50.79 -5.01 -58.03
C ILE A 14 49.40 -5.08 -58.68
N LEU A 15 48.45 -5.84 -58.10
CA LEU A 15 47.11 -5.98 -58.65
C LEU A 15 46.31 -4.65 -58.62
N VAL A 16 46.49 -3.82 -57.60
CA VAL A 16 45.84 -2.49 -57.54
C VAL A 16 46.52 -1.51 -58.50
N GLU A 17 47.83 -1.59 -58.68
CA GLU A 17 48.58 -0.81 -59.67
C GLU A 17 48.14 -1.16 -61.10
N ASP A 18 47.97 -2.44 -61.43
CA ASP A 18 47.48 -2.90 -62.74
C ASP A 18 46.04 -2.44 -63.03
N VAL A 19 45.13 -2.50 -62.05
CA VAL A 19 43.72 -2.05 -62.21
C VAL A 19 43.61 -0.51 -62.27
N THR A 20 44.48 0.21 -61.57
CA THR A 20 44.49 1.70 -61.61
C THR A 20 45.13 2.25 -62.87
N THR A 21 45.99 1.49 -63.57
CA THR A 21 46.46 1.85 -64.90
C THR A 21 45.38 1.82 -65.98
N GLU A 22 44.34 0.99 -65.85
CA GLU A 22 43.21 0.91 -66.80
C GLU A 22 42.17 2.05 -66.61
N TYR A 23 41.99 2.54 -65.39
CA TYR A 23 41.00 3.60 -65.06
C TYR A 23 41.67 4.89 -64.56
N ARG A 24 42.52 5.51 -65.38
CA ARG A 24 43.00 6.88 -65.11
C ARG A 24 41.87 7.91 -65.27
N ARG A 25 41.09 8.14 -64.21
CA ARG A 25 40.59 9.45 -63.76
C ARG A 25 39.66 9.31 -62.56
N LYS A 26 40.06 9.96 -61.45
CA LYS A 26 39.30 10.29 -60.21
C LYS A 26 39.29 9.26 -59.08
N LYS A 27 40.33 9.30 -58.24
CA LYS A 27 40.23 9.64 -56.80
C LYS A 27 41.63 9.72 -56.19
N LYS A 28 42.00 10.91 -55.73
CA LYS A 28 43.26 11.19 -55.02
C LYS A 28 42.96 11.09 -53.52
N GLY A 29 42.95 9.87 -53.01
CA GLY A 29 43.18 9.57 -51.61
C GLY A 29 44.17 8.41 -51.63
N GLU A 30 45.34 8.56 -51.04
CA GLU A 30 46.28 7.44 -50.87
C GLU A 30 45.60 6.39 -50.01
N VAL A 31 44.96 5.41 -50.65
CA VAL A 31 44.48 4.22 -49.98
C VAL A 31 45.72 3.39 -49.71
N ASP A 32 46.13 3.26 -48.45
CA ASP A 32 47.21 2.36 -48.08
C ASP A 32 46.75 0.92 -48.33
N VAL A 33 47.10 0.41 -49.53
CA VAL A 33 46.74 -0.93 -50.01
C VAL A 33 47.28 -1.99 -49.06
N ALA A 34 48.45 -1.76 -48.45
CA ALA A 34 49.00 -2.70 -47.47
C ALA A 34 48.11 -2.73 -46.23
N ARG A 35 47.82 -1.57 -45.64
CA ARG A 35 46.99 -1.45 -44.45
C ARG A 35 45.61 -2.09 -44.65
N ASN A 36 44.90 -1.75 -45.73
CA ASN A 36 43.57 -2.31 -46.01
C ASN A 36 43.58 -3.82 -46.24
N ARG A 37 44.63 -4.34 -46.87
CA ARG A 37 44.74 -5.78 -47.13
C ARG A 37 45.02 -6.55 -45.85
N ILE A 38 45.89 -6.02 -44.98
CA ILE A 38 46.17 -6.59 -43.67
C ILE A 38 44.93 -6.55 -42.78
N ASP A 39 44.19 -5.45 -42.77
CA ASP A 39 42.91 -5.33 -42.07
C ASP A 39 41.93 -6.45 -42.50
N THR A 40 41.78 -6.65 -43.82
CA THR A 40 40.93 -7.72 -44.37
C THR A 40 41.41 -9.11 -43.92
N TYR A 41 42.72 -9.35 -43.91
CA TYR A 41 43.30 -10.63 -43.48
C TYR A 41 43.07 -10.89 -41.99
N ILE A 42 43.27 -9.89 -41.13
CA ILE A 42 43.00 -9.98 -39.69
C ILE A 42 41.52 -10.30 -39.46
N ARG A 43 40.61 -9.55 -40.09
CA ARG A 43 39.17 -9.76 -39.93
C ARG A 43 38.76 -11.16 -40.37
N SER A 44 39.19 -11.60 -41.56
CA SER A 44 38.84 -12.91 -42.11
C SER A 44 39.42 -14.09 -41.32
N SER A 45 40.67 -13.99 -40.86
CA SER A 45 41.29 -15.04 -40.04
C SER A 45 40.59 -15.17 -38.70
N LEU A 46 40.25 -14.06 -38.05
CA LEU A 46 39.59 -14.05 -36.75
C LEU A 46 38.13 -14.51 -36.82
N HIS A 47 37.40 -14.18 -37.89
CA HIS A 47 36.08 -14.79 -38.13
C HIS A 47 36.17 -16.31 -38.21
N THR A 48 37.17 -16.84 -38.92
CA THR A 48 37.38 -18.29 -39.05
C THR A 48 37.78 -18.91 -37.71
N ALA A 49 38.70 -18.27 -36.98
CA ALA A 49 39.14 -18.72 -35.66
C ALA A 49 37.99 -18.69 -34.64
N PHE A 50 37.13 -17.68 -34.67
CA PHE A 50 35.95 -17.59 -33.83
C PHE A 50 34.98 -18.75 -34.11
N ALA A 51 34.70 -19.05 -35.38
CA ALA A 51 33.85 -20.18 -35.75
C ALA A 51 34.41 -21.52 -35.22
N GLN A 52 35.73 -21.73 -35.32
CA GLN A 52 36.39 -22.91 -34.75
C GLN A 52 36.26 -22.98 -33.22
N ARG A 53 36.37 -21.83 -32.52
CA ARG A 53 36.17 -21.75 -31.07
C ARG A 53 34.73 -22.05 -30.68
N MET A 54 33.76 -21.61 -31.46
CA MET A 54 32.35 -21.94 -31.27
C MET A 54 32.10 -23.45 -31.34
N GLU A 55 32.58 -24.11 -32.41
CA GLU A 55 32.43 -25.57 -32.56
C GLU A 55 33.10 -26.36 -31.44
N LYS A 56 34.26 -25.88 -30.97
CA LYS A 56 34.98 -26.47 -29.83
C LYS A 56 34.23 -26.28 -28.52
N ALA A 57 33.67 -25.09 -28.26
CA ALA A 57 32.86 -24.81 -27.07
C ALA A 57 31.61 -25.70 -27.04
N ASP A 58 30.97 -25.89 -28.20
CA ASP A 58 29.84 -26.80 -28.39
C ASP A 58 30.19 -28.25 -28.07
N SER A 59 31.33 -28.73 -28.58
CA SER A 59 31.84 -30.08 -28.33
C SER A 59 32.17 -30.29 -26.84
N SER A 60 32.77 -29.28 -26.20
CA SER A 60 33.09 -29.27 -24.77
C SER A 60 31.84 -29.33 -23.88
N ARG A 61 30.79 -28.56 -24.20
CA ARG A 61 29.50 -28.65 -23.49
C ARG A 61 28.89 -30.05 -23.64
N ARG A 62 28.91 -30.63 -24.84
CA ARG A 62 28.35 -31.98 -25.07
C ARG A 62 29.09 -33.05 -24.26
N ALA A 63 30.42 -32.93 -24.14
CA ALA A 63 31.25 -33.85 -23.37
C ALA A 63 31.06 -33.70 -21.84
N SER A 64 30.78 -32.48 -21.36
CA SER A 64 30.61 -32.16 -19.93
C SER A 64 29.16 -32.32 -19.44
N LYS A 65 28.24 -32.82 -20.27
CA LYS A 65 26.80 -32.97 -19.95
C LYS A 65 26.51 -33.83 -18.70
N ASN A 66 27.46 -34.68 -18.28
CA ASN A 66 27.36 -35.55 -17.10
C ASN A 66 28.06 -35.02 -15.85
N GLN A 67 28.65 -33.80 -15.89
CA GLN A 67 29.29 -33.17 -14.73
C GLN A 67 28.28 -32.38 -13.89
N LEU A 68 28.55 -32.23 -12.59
CA LEU A 68 27.82 -31.27 -11.77
C LEU A 68 28.15 -29.84 -12.25
N ASN A 69 27.12 -29.06 -12.58
CA ASN A 69 27.18 -27.65 -13.01
C ASN A 69 28.04 -27.39 -14.28
N PRO A 70 27.63 -27.87 -15.46
CA PRO A 70 28.34 -27.56 -16.70
C PRO A 70 28.24 -26.06 -17.02
N LEU A 71 29.36 -25.44 -17.36
CA LEU A 71 29.38 -24.03 -17.76
C LEU A 71 28.55 -23.81 -19.04
N PRO A 72 27.78 -22.72 -19.13
CA PRO A 72 27.07 -22.36 -20.35
C PRO A 72 28.01 -22.17 -21.55
N ILE A 73 27.62 -22.58 -22.76
CA ILE A 73 28.46 -22.44 -23.99
C ILE A 73 28.99 -21.02 -24.13
N LEU A 74 28.13 -20.01 -23.97
CA LEU A 74 28.53 -18.63 -24.19
C LEU A 74 29.50 -18.11 -23.13
N ALA A 75 29.50 -18.68 -21.92
CA ALA A 75 30.51 -18.39 -20.90
C ALA A 75 31.85 -19.05 -21.25
N ILE A 76 31.83 -20.29 -21.76
CA ILE A 76 33.02 -20.98 -22.26
C ILE A 76 33.60 -20.22 -23.46
N LEU A 77 32.74 -19.85 -24.41
CA LEU A 77 33.10 -19.09 -25.60
C LEU A 77 33.71 -17.74 -25.23
N ALA A 78 33.13 -17.02 -24.26
CA ALA A 78 33.68 -15.74 -23.82
C ALA A 78 35.15 -15.89 -23.36
N LYS A 79 35.41 -16.94 -22.56
CA LYS A 79 36.76 -17.26 -22.11
C LYS A 79 37.69 -17.62 -23.28
N ASP A 80 37.25 -18.50 -24.17
CA ASP A 80 38.04 -18.93 -25.34
C ASP A 80 38.35 -17.77 -26.29
N VAL A 81 37.43 -16.82 -26.45
CA VAL A 81 37.62 -15.59 -27.24
C VAL A 81 38.60 -14.64 -26.55
N GLY A 82 38.53 -14.49 -25.22
CA GLY A 82 39.50 -13.71 -24.46
C GLY A 82 40.92 -14.29 -24.58
N GLU A 83 41.07 -15.61 -24.47
CA GLU A 83 42.36 -16.29 -24.70
C GLU A 83 42.86 -16.08 -26.14
N LEU A 84 41.97 -16.14 -27.13
CA LEU A 84 42.30 -15.88 -28.53
C LEU A 84 42.77 -14.43 -28.74
N ALA A 85 42.13 -13.46 -28.11
CA ALA A 85 42.51 -12.05 -28.20
C ALA A 85 43.90 -11.78 -27.59
N VAL A 86 44.19 -12.35 -26.43
CA VAL A 86 45.51 -12.27 -25.78
C VAL A 86 46.58 -12.90 -26.67
N HIS A 87 46.28 -14.05 -27.27
CA HIS A 87 47.20 -14.74 -28.18
C HIS A 87 47.48 -13.93 -29.45
N GLU A 88 46.43 -13.36 -30.07
CA GLU A 88 46.53 -12.48 -31.23
C GLU A 88 47.41 -11.26 -30.93
N LYS A 89 47.15 -10.57 -29.81
CA LYS A 89 47.90 -9.41 -29.32
C LYS A 89 49.39 -9.70 -29.14
N HIS A 90 49.75 -10.85 -28.58
CA HIS A 90 51.15 -11.16 -28.24
C HIS A 90 51.94 -11.75 -29.40
N ILE A 91 51.30 -12.51 -30.29
CA ILE A 91 52.03 -13.26 -31.33
C ILE A 91 51.92 -12.59 -32.70
N PHE A 92 50.72 -12.19 -33.10
CA PHE A 92 50.42 -11.77 -34.47
C PHE A 92 50.50 -10.25 -34.61
N SER A 93 49.90 -9.51 -33.67
CA SER A 93 49.86 -8.05 -33.73
C SER A 93 51.22 -7.37 -33.84
N PRO A 94 52.30 -7.79 -33.13
CA PRO A 94 53.62 -7.15 -33.26
C PRO A 94 54.23 -7.31 -34.66
N VAL A 95 53.94 -8.42 -35.34
CA VAL A 95 54.38 -8.67 -36.72
C VAL A 95 53.57 -7.82 -37.70
N LEU A 96 52.26 -7.73 -37.49
CA LEU A 96 51.33 -7.02 -38.37
C LEU A 96 51.41 -5.49 -38.23
N LYS A 97 51.88 -4.98 -37.08
CA LYS A 97 52.14 -3.55 -36.84
C LYS A 97 53.06 -2.91 -37.87
N GLY A 98 53.94 -3.69 -38.51
CA GLY A 98 54.80 -3.20 -39.61
C GLY A 98 54.02 -2.72 -40.85
N TRP A 99 52.75 -3.09 -41.00
CA TRP A 99 51.87 -2.68 -42.09
C TRP A 99 50.55 -2.05 -41.63
N HIS A 100 50.10 -2.35 -40.41
CA HIS A 100 48.89 -1.80 -39.84
C HIS A 100 49.12 -1.39 -38.38
N PRO A 101 49.34 -0.10 -38.07
CA PRO A 101 49.69 0.36 -36.72
C PRO A 101 48.71 -0.06 -35.62
N LEU A 102 47.42 -0.20 -35.97
CA LEU A 102 46.33 -0.60 -35.06
C LEU A 102 45.93 -2.08 -35.22
N ALA A 103 46.87 -2.97 -35.54
CA ALA A 103 46.57 -4.38 -35.84
C ALA A 103 45.86 -5.10 -34.67
N ALA A 104 46.25 -4.86 -33.41
CA ALA A 104 45.59 -5.50 -32.28
C ALA A 104 44.18 -4.93 -32.05
N VAL A 105 43.98 -3.63 -32.28
CA VAL A 105 42.67 -2.95 -32.18
C VAL A 105 41.67 -3.52 -33.19
N VAL A 106 42.08 -3.69 -34.45
CA VAL A 106 41.25 -4.35 -35.49
C VAL A 106 40.90 -5.78 -35.08
N ALA A 107 41.86 -6.51 -34.53
CA ALA A 107 41.65 -7.87 -34.09
C ALA A 107 40.60 -7.98 -32.98
N VAL A 108 40.75 -7.21 -31.89
CA VAL A 108 39.82 -7.25 -30.77
C VAL A 108 38.45 -6.68 -31.15
N ALA A 109 38.37 -5.68 -32.04
CA ALA A 109 37.10 -5.18 -32.58
C ALA A 109 36.35 -6.28 -33.36
N THR A 110 37.08 -7.08 -34.14
CA THR A 110 36.49 -8.21 -34.88
C THR A 110 35.95 -9.28 -33.93
N LEU A 111 36.76 -9.71 -32.96
CA LEU A 111 36.35 -10.70 -31.96
C LEU A 111 35.18 -10.21 -31.11
N HIS A 112 35.21 -8.93 -30.73
CA HIS A 112 34.14 -8.27 -30.02
C HIS A 112 32.84 -8.32 -30.81
N GLY A 113 32.85 -7.95 -32.09
CA GLY A 113 31.68 -7.99 -32.96
C GLY A 113 31.13 -9.40 -33.18
N CYS A 114 32.00 -10.41 -33.28
CA CYS A 114 31.57 -11.80 -33.39
C CYS A 114 30.81 -12.26 -32.15
N TYR A 115 31.37 -12.03 -30.96
CA TYR A 115 30.71 -12.40 -29.70
C TYR A 115 29.46 -11.54 -29.45
N ALA A 116 29.47 -10.27 -29.84
CA ALA A 116 28.33 -9.35 -29.70
C ALA A 116 27.05 -9.90 -30.35
N ASN A 117 27.16 -10.52 -31.52
CA ASN A 117 26.01 -11.08 -32.24
C ASN A 117 25.39 -12.25 -31.46
N GLU A 118 26.23 -13.13 -30.93
CA GLU A 118 25.82 -14.30 -30.16
C GLU A 118 25.17 -13.90 -28.83
N ILE A 119 25.78 -12.98 -28.09
CA ILE A 119 25.24 -12.53 -26.80
C ILE A 119 23.93 -11.73 -26.97
N LYS A 120 23.79 -10.93 -28.03
CA LYS A 120 22.54 -10.22 -28.35
C LYS A 120 21.42 -11.21 -28.66
N GLN A 121 21.69 -12.23 -29.47
CA GLN A 121 20.71 -13.27 -29.77
C GLN A 121 20.31 -14.03 -28.50
N PHE A 122 21.27 -14.36 -27.64
CA PHE A 122 21.02 -15.00 -26.36
C PHE A 122 20.13 -14.16 -25.45
N ILE A 123 20.47 -12.88 -25.23
CA ILE A 123 19.68 -11.97 -24.38
C ILE A 123 18.24 -11.85 -24.90
N SER A 124 18.05 -11.77 -26.22
CA SER A 124 16.71 -11.66 -26.82
C SER A 124 15.82 -12.88 -26.58
N GLY A 125 16.40 -14.05 -26.33
CA GLY A 125 15.68 -15.30 -26.08
C GLY A 125 15.41 -15.60 -24.60
N VAL A 126 15.89 -14.77 -23.68
CA VAL A 126 15.81 -15.00 -22.23
C VAL A 126 14.70 -14.18 -21.59
N THR A 127 13.81 -14.83 -20.84
CA THR A 127 12.69 -14.19 -20.14
C THR A 127 12.81 -14.21 -18.62
N GLU A 128 13.48 -15.21 -18.04
CA GLU A 128 13.65 -15.36 -16.59
C GLU A 128 15.13 -15.50 -16.24
N LEU A 129 15.53 -14.91 -15.11
CA LEU A 129 16.91 -14.97 -14.65
C LEU A 129 17.21 -16.35 -14.03
N SER A 130 18.28 -16.99 -14.50
CA SER A 130 18.86 -18.19 -13.89
C SER A 130 20.33 -17.96 -13.54
N SER A 131 20.89 -18.83 -12.68
CA SER A 131 22.33 -18.81 -12.37
C SER A 131 23.18 -18.89 -13.64
N ASP A 132 22.81 -19.74 -14.58
CA ASP A 132 23.51 -19.93 -15.86
C ASP A 132 23.51 -18.65 -16.71
N ILE A 133 22.37 -17.96 -16.77
CA ILE A 133 22.25 -16.69 -17.50
C ILE A 133 23.15 -15.62 -16.87
N VAL A 134 23.17 -15.52 -15.53
CA VAL A 134 24.04 -14.58 -14.84
C VAL A 134 25.52 -14.90 -15.09
N GLN A 135 25.90 -16.17 -15.12
CA GLN A 135 27.26 -16.59 -15.47
C GLN A 135 27.64 -16.17 -16.90
N VAL A 136 26.74 -16.36 -17.88
CA VAL A 136 26.95 -15.90 -19.26
C VAL A 136 27.15 -14.39 -19.31
N LEU A 137 26.27 -13.62 -18.67
CA LEU A 137 26.30 -12.16 -18.71
C LEU A 137 27.54 -11.59 -17.97
N ARG A 138 27.94 -12.19 -16.84
CA ARG A 138 29.21 -11.82 -16.16
C ARG A 138 30.44 -12.17 -17.01
N ALA A 139 30.43 -13.30 -17.70
CA ALA A 139 31.52 -13.68 -18.60
C ALA A 139 31.62 -12.74 -19.81
N ALA A 140 30.47 -12.33 -20.36
CA ALA A 140 30.38 -11.34 -21.44
C ALA A 140 30.91 -9.96 -21.00
N ASP A 141 30.48 -9.46 -19.84
CA ASP A 141 30.96 -8.19 -19.27
C ASP A 141 32.48 -8.22 -19.03
N LYS A 142 33.01 -9.32 -18.48
CA LYS A 142 34.45 -9.49 -18.32
C LYS A 142 35.18 -9.48 -19.67
N LEU A 143 34.69 -10.24 -20.66
CA LEU A 143 35.29 -10.27 -21.99
C LEU A 143 35.33 -8.88 -22.62
N GLU A 144 34.23 -8.12 -22.54
CA GLU A 144 34.18 -6.74 -23.04
C GLU A 144 35.27 -5.89 -22.41
N LYS A 145 35.39 -5.89 -21.08
CA LYS A 145 36.40 -5.13 -20.34
C LYS A 145 37.82 -5.53 -20.77
N ASP A 146 38.08 -6.84 -20.91
CA ASP A 146 39.38 -7.36 -21.35
C ASP A 146 39.72 -6.91 -22.80
N LEU A 147 38.76 -6.99 -23.73
CA LEU A 147 38.96 -6.58 -25.13
C LEU A 147 39.14 -5.07 -25.28
N VAL A 148 38.33 -4.27 -24.58
CA VAL A 148 38.45 -2.80 -24.57
C VAL A 148 39.79 -2.39 -23.98
N GLN A 149 40.24 -3.04 -22.91
CA GLN A 149 41.57 -2.78 -22.34
C GLN A 149 42.68 -3.04 -23.36
N ILE A 150 42.64 -4.16 -24.08
CA ILE A 150 43.59 -4.45 -25.16
C ILE A 150 43.56 -3.36 -26.23
N ALA A 151 42.38 -2.93 -26.66
CA ALA A 151 42.22 -1.90 -27.68
C ALA A 151 42.83 -0.55 -27.22
N VAL A 152 42.56 -0.14 -25.99
CA VAL A 152 43.07 1.12 -25.43
C VAL A 152 44.58 1.09 -25.27
N GLU A 153 45.15 0.00 -24.76
CA GLU A 153 46.61 -0.16 -24.60
C GLU A 153 47.36 -0.14 -25.93
N ASP A 154 46.79 -0.70 -26.99
CA ASP A 154 47.45 -0.77 -28.31
C ASP A 154 47.32 0.53 -29.12
N ALA A 155 46.32 1.35 -28.83
CA ALA A 155 46.01 2.57 -29.57
C ALA A 155 46.74 3.83 -29.07
N VAL A 156 47.48 3.74 -27.96
CA VAL A 156 48.15 4.89 -27.31
C VAL A 156 49.07 5.67 -28.26
N ASP A 157 49.75 4.96 -29.18
CA ASP A 157 50.74 5.53 -30.10
C ASP A 157 50.14 5.99 -31.45
N SER A 158 48.81 6.09 -31.57
CA SER A 158 48.13 6.45 -32.82
C SER A 158 47.58 7.87 -32.85
N ASP A 159 47.59 8.50 -34.03
CA ASP A 159 47.17 9.92 -34.22
C ASP A 159 45.73 10.22 -33.78
N ASP A 160 44.81 9.26 -33.92
CA ASP A 160 43.41 9.38 -33.49
C ASP A 160 43.12 8.66 -32.16
N GLY A 161 44.14 8.08 -31.51
CA GLY A 161 43.98 7.24 -30.31
C GLY A 161 43.13 5.99 -30.56
N GLY A 162 43.05 5.50 -31.80
CA GLY A 162 42.25 4.34 -32.21
C GLY A 162 40.74 4.59 -32.18
N LYS A 163 40.29 5.85 -31.99
CA LYS A 163 38.88 6.21 -31.79
C LYS A 163 37.97 5.64 -32.87
N ALA A 164 38.35 5.72 -34.13
CA ALA A 164 37.51 5.25 -35.23
C ALA A 164 37.16 3.75 -35.11
N ILE A 165 38.12 2.93 -34.68
CA ILE A 165 37.96 1.47 -34.58
C ILE A 165 37.37 1.07 -33.22
N ILE A 166 37.71 1.79 -32.15
CA ILE A 166 37.10 1.57 -30.82
C ILE A 166 35.58 1.84 -30.86
N HIS A 167 35.12 2.76 -31.71
CA HIS A 167 33.68 2.95 -31.96
C HIS A 167 32.99 1.74 -32.63
N GLU A 168 33.73 0.80 -33.21
CA GLU A 168 33.18 -0.48 -33.69
C GLU A 168 32.87 -1.46 -32.55
N MET A 169 33.23 -1.13 -31.29
CA MET A 169 33.02 -1.93 -30.09
C MET A 169 31.96 -1.32 -29.14
N PRO A 170 30.67 -1.27 -29.53
CA PRO A 170 29.62 -0.82 -28.63
C PRO A 170 29.42 -1.82 -27.49
N PRO A 171 29.07 -1.36 -26.27
CA PRO A 171 28.91 -2.26 -25.12
C PRO A 171 27.85 -3.34 -25.39
N TYR A 172 28.06 -4.53 -24.82
CA TYR A 172 27.17 -5.67 -24.78
C TYR A 172 25.96 -5.45 -23.89
N GLU A 173 25.99 -4.43 -23.03
CA GLU A 173 24.90 -4.08 -22.09
C GLU A 173 24.56 -5.23 -21.11
N ALA A 174 25.53 -6.09 -20.78
CA ALA A 174 25.31 -7.29 -19.97
C ALA A 174 24.79 -6.96 -18.56
N GLU A 175 25.34 -5.93 -17.90
CA GLU A 175 24.85 -5.48 -16.58
C GLU A 175 23.42 -4.92 -16.66
N ALA A 176 23.10 -4.17 -17.72
CA ALA A 176 21.75 -3.63 -17.96
C ALA A 176 20.75 -4.77 -18.25
N ALA A 177 21.15 -5.79 -18.99
CA ALA A 177 20.36 -6.99 -19.23
C ALA A 177 20.03 -7.75 -17.93
N ILE A 178 21.03 -7.95 -17.04
CA ILE A 178 20.80 -8.50 -15.69
C ILE A 178 19.77 -7.65 -14.94
N GLY A 179 19.97 -6.33 -14.90
CA GLY A 179 19.07 -5.41 -14.22
C GLY A 179 17.62 -5.50 -14.73
N ASN A 180 17.43 -5.54 -16.05
CA ASN A 180 16.11 -5.64 -16.67
C ASN A 180 15.43 -6.98 -16.38
N LEU A 181 16.17 -8.09 -16.42
CA LEU A 181 15.65 -9.42 -16.07
C LEU A 181 15.23 -9.50 -14.60
N VAL A 182 16.04 -8.95 -13.70
CA VAL A 182 15.69 -8.88 -12.27
C VAL A 182 14.43 -8.04 -12.06
N LYS A 183 14.33 -6.86 -12.70
CA LYS A 183 13.13 -6.00 -12.62
C LYS A 183 11.88 -6.70 -13.13
N GLY A 184 11.98 -7.42 -14.26
CA GLY A 184 10.90 -8.26 -14.78
C GLY A 184 10.46 -9.32 -13.78
N GLY A 185 11.42 -10.06 -13.20
CA GLY A 185 11.16 -11.06 -12.18
C GLY A 185 10.55 -10.50 -10.89
N ILE A 186 11.02 -9.33 -10.42
CA ILE A 186 10.42 -8.60 -9.28
C ILE A 186 8.96 -8.31 -9.58
N LYS A 187 8.66 -7.74 -10.74
CA LYS A 187 7.28 -7.43 -11.15
C LYS A 187 6.39 -8.67 -11.11
N THR A 188 6.82 -9.78 -11.71
CA THR A 188 6.06 -11.04 -11.70
C THR A 188 5.83 -11.56 -10.28
N ARG A 189 6.81 -11.48 -9.38
CA ARG A 189 6.66 -11.91 -7.99
C ARG A 189 5.70 -11.01 -7.21
N VAL A 190 5.77 -9.70 -7.40
CA VAL A 190 4.85 -8.72 -6.79
C VAL A 190 3.42 -8.92 -7.28
N ASP A 191 3.23 -9.14 -8.58
CA ASP A 191 1.90 -9.43 -9.16
C ASP A 191 1.31 -10.72 -8.58
N ARG A 192 2.12 -11.79 -8.46
CA ARG A 192 1.70 -13.04 -7.79
C ARG A 192 1.36 -12.84 -6.32
N LEU A 193 2.13 -12.02 -5.59
CA LEU A 193 1.82 -11.70 -4.19
C LEU A 193 0.47 -11.00 -4.07
N LYS A 194 0.17 -10.06 -4.97
CA LYS A 194 -1.14 -9.39 -5.01
C LYS A 194 -2.29 -10.37 -5.27
N GLU A 195 -2.13 -11.32 -6.20
CA GLU A 195 -3.11 -12.39 -6.43
C GLU A 195 -3.28 -13.29 -5.20
N CYS A 196 -2.18 -13.58 -4.49
CA CYS A 196 -2.24 -14.32 -3.23
C CYS A 196 -3.00 -13.54 -2.15
N VAL A 197 -2.84 -12.21 -2.06
CA VAL A 197 -3.64 -11.35 -1.17
C VAL A 197 -5.12 -11.47 -1.49
N ASP A 198 -5.51 -11.36 -2.77
CA ASP A 198 -6.92 -11.48 -3.16
C ASP A 198 -7.49 -12.87 -2.80
N ARG A 199 -6.75 -13.94 -3.08
CA ARG A 199 -7.16 -15.32 -2.74
C ARG A 199 -7.27 -15.54 -1.23
N ALA A 200 -6.28 -15.12 -0.46
CA ALA A 200 -6.25 -15.30 0.98
C ALA A 200 -7.41 -14.56 1.64
N LEU A 201 -7.66 -13.30 1.26
CA LEU A 201 -8.75 -12.50 1.82
C LEU A 201 -10.13 -13.00 1.42
N LEU A 202 -10.30 -13.63 0.25
CA LEU A 202 -11.56 -14.29 -0.13
C LEU A 202 -11.88 -15.51 0.73
N GLN A 203 -10.85 -16.21 1.22
CA GLN A 203 -10.99 -17.40 2.05
C GLN A 203 -11.11 -17.07 3.55
N GLU A 204 -10.93 -15.81 3.94
CA GLU A 204 -10.94 -15.39 5.33
C GLU A 204 -12.33 -15.39 5.96
N VAL A 205 -12.48 -16.17 7.04
CA VAL A 205 -13.69 -16.23 7.87
C VAL A 205 -13.60 -15.25 9.05
N TRP A 206 -12.40 -14.78 9.40
CA TRP A 206 -12.14 -13.86 10.51
C TRP A 206 -12.58 -14.37 11.90
N SER A 207 -12.49 -15.68 12.13
CA SER A 207 -12.84 -16.30 13.43
C SER A 207 -11.67 -16.24 14.42
N GLN A 208 -11.96 -16.18 15.72
CA GLN A 208 -10.94 -16.15 16.79
C GLN A 208 -10.27 -17.49 17.06
N GLN A 209 -10.91 -18.60 16.68
CA GLN A 209 -10.47 -19.96 16.99
C GLN A 209 -9.20 -20.39 16.25
N THR A 210 -8.68 -19.57 15.34
CA THR A 210 -7.58 -19.95 14.44
C THR A 210 -6.21 -19.91 15.10
N ASN A 211 -5.95 -19.10 16.14
CA ASN A 211 -4.64 -19.02 16.82
C ASN A 211 -4.75 -18.44 18.24
N GLN A 212 -3.87 -18.85 19.16
CA GLN A 212 -3.75 -18.27 20.51
C GLN A 212 -3.48 -16.75 20.52
N GLU A 213 -2.97 -16.20 19.41
CA GLU A 213 -2.71 -14.77 19.24
C GLU A 213 -3.84 -13.99 18.53
N GLY A 214 -4.97 -14.64 18.20
CA GLY A 214 -6.14 -13.98 17.60
C GLY A 214 -5.91 -13.39 16.20
N GLN A 215 -5.03 -14.02 15.42
CA GLN A 215 -4.59 -13.56 14.10
C GLN A 215 -5.20 -14.38 12.96
N ALA A 216 -5.48 -13.70 11.85
CA ALA A 216 -5.98 -14.33 10.64
C ALA A 216 -4.86 -15.10 9.90
N PRO A 217 -5.12 -16.32 9.39
CA PRO A 217 -4.12 -17.12 8.67
C PRO A 217 -3.54 -16.41 7.44
N SER A 218 -4.31 -15.54 6.80
CA SER A 218 -3.85 -14.70 5.69
C SER A 218 -2.64 -13.84 6.03
N ALA A 219 -2.54 -13.26 7.23
CA ALA A 219 -1.36 -12.49 7.63
C ALA A 219 -0.08 -13.34 7.65
N VAL A 220 -0.18 -14.57 8.16
CA VAL A 220 0.95 -15.51 8.24
C VAL A 220 1.39 -15.91 6.84
N GLU A 221 0.45 -16.22 5.95
CA GLU A 221 0.75 -16.56 4.55
C GLU A 221 1.44 -15.40 3.82
N ILE A 222 0.90 -14.18 3.94
CA ILE A 222 1.45 -12.99 3.26
C ILE A 222 2.85 -12.65 3.77
N LEU A 223 3.08 -12.67 5.09
CA LEU A 223 4.41 -12.43 5.66
C LEU A 223 5.41 -13.51 5.21
N ARG A 224 5.01 -14.78 5.16
CA ARG A 224 5.86 -15.88 4.65
C ARG A 224 6.23 -15.67 3.18
N ILE A 225 5.28 -15.28 2.32
CA ILE A 225 5.56 -15.05 0.88
C ILE A 225 6.50 -13.85 0.71
N ILE A 226 6.33 -12.79 1.52
CA ILE A 226 7.25 -11.64 1.53
C ILE A 226 8.66 -12.09 1.89
N ASP A 227 8.80 -12.89 2.95
CA ASP A 227 10.08 -13.43 3.40
C ASP A 227 10.75 -14.30 2.33
N GLU A 228 10.02 -15.24 1.73
CA GLU A 228 10.50 -16.10 0.65
C GLU A 228 10.92 -15.30 -0.59
N THR A 229 10.22 -14.19 -0.86
CA THR A 229 10.55 -13.29 -1.97
C THR A 229 11.86 -12.55 -1.72
N LEU A 230 12.07 -12.06 -0.49
CA LEU A 230 13.32 -11.40 -0.11
C LEU A 230 14.49 -12.38 -0.12
N ASP A 231 14.33 -13.57 0.46
CA ASP A 231 15.36 -14.61 0.47
C ASP A 231 15.77 -14.98 -0.96
N ALA A 232 14.80 -15.24 -1.84
CA ALA A 232 15.08 -15.56 -3.23
C ALA A 232 15.77 -14.40 -3.99
N PHE A 233 15.45 -13.14 -3.67
CA PHE A 233 16.13 -11.97 -4.26
C PHE A 233 17.60 -11.90 -3.84
N PHE A 234 17.89 -12.09 -2.54
CA PHE A 234 19.26 -12.04 -2.04
C PHE A 234 20.12 -13.25 -2.43
N GLN A 235 19.49 -14.38 -2.78
CA GLN A 235 20.19 -15.54 -3.35
C GLN A 235 20.63 -15.34 -4.81
N LEU A 236 20.13 -14.30 -5.51
CA LEU A 236 20.56 -14.02 -6.88
C LEU A 236 22.05 -13.65 -6.91
N PRO A 237 22.86 -14.23 -7.82
CA PRO A 237 24.29 -13.95 -7.89
C PRO A 237 24.56 -12.63 -8.64
N ILE A 238 24.04 -11.50 -8.15
CA ILE A 238 24.18 -10.17 -8.79
C ILE A 238 24.91 -9.19 -7.86
N PRO A 239 25.72 -8.25 -8.40
CA PRO A 239 26.35 -7.21 -7.58
C PRO A 239 25.40 -6.03 -7.29
N THR A 240 24.30 -5.89 -8.06
CA THR A 240 23.44 -4.70 -8.05
C THR A 240 22.22 -4.80 -7.11
N HIS A 241 22.23 -5.68 -6.10
CA HIS A 241 21.13 -5.76 -5.11
C HIS A 241 20.77 -4.39 -4.49
N PRO A 242 21.73 -3.55 -4.06
CA PRO A 242 21.38 -2.27 -3.43
C PRO A 242 20.60 -1.34 -4.35
N THR A 243 20.90 -1.37 -5.65
CA THR A 243 20.25 -0.54 -6.68
C THR A 243 18.85 -1.05 -7.04
N LEU A 244 18.62 -2.36 -6.96
CA LEU A 244 17.37 -3.01 -7.36
C LEU A 244 16.41 -3.29 -6.20
N LEU A 245 16.91 -3.31 -4.96
CA LEU A 245 16.12 -3.51 -3.77
C LEU A 245 14.99 -2.47 -3.61
N PRO A 246 15.18 -1.17 -3.88
CA PRO A 246 14.09 -0.19 -3.79
C PRO A 246 12.87 -0.58 -4.64
N ASP A 247 13.08 -1.09 -5.85
CA ASP A 247 11.97 -1.52 -6.73
C ASP A 247 11.16 -2.67 -6.11
N LEU A 248 11.85 -3.64 -5.47
CA LEU A 248 11.21 -4.72 -4.73
C LEU A 248 10.44 -4.20 -3.51
N ILE A 249 11.07 -3.35 -2.68
CA ILE A 249 10.44 -2.80 -1.47
C ILE A 249 9.19 -1.97 -1.82
N VAL A 250 9.23 -1.16 -2.87
CA VAL A 250 8.06 -0.40 -3.34
C VAL A 250 6.94 -1.34 -3.78
N GLY A 251 7.25 -2.46 -4.45
CA GLY A 251 6.27 -3.47 -4.83
C GLY A 251 5.62 -4.15 -3.62
N LEU A 252 6.42 -4.55 -2.63
CA LEU A 252 5.94 -5.17 -1.39
C LEU A 252 5.12 -4.19 -0.54
N ASP A 253 5.56 -2.94 -0.41
CA ASP A 253 4.84 -1.86 0.30
C ASP A 253 3.45 -1.64 -0.31
N LYS A 254 3.35 -1.60 -1.65
CA LYS A 254 2.06 -1.49 -2.35
C LYS A 254 1.15 -2.70 -2.11
N CYS A 255 1.70 -3.92 -2.05
CA CYS A 255 0.92 -5.11 -1.75
C CYS A 255 0.36 -5.10 -0.33
N LEU A 256 1.17 -4.68 0.65
CA LEU A 256 0.72 -4.53 2.03
C LEU A 256 -0.35 -3.46 2.19
N GLN A 257 -0.21 -2.31 1.52
CA GLN A 257 -1.28 -1.31 1.48
C GLN A 257 -2.55 -1.85 0.84
N TYR A 258 -2.44 -2.60 -0.25
CA TYR A 258 -3.58 -3.24 -0.89
C TYR A 258 -4.29 -4.21 0.06
N TYR A 259 -3.53 -5.00 0.83
CA TYR A 259 -4.05 -5.86 1.88
C TYR A 259 -4.84 -5.06 2.94
N VAL A 260 -4.30 -3.93 3.41
CA VAL A 260 -5.00 -3.05 4.37
C VAL A 260 -6.31 -2.54 3.78
N ILE A 261 -6.30 -2.03 2.53
CA ILE A 261 -7.49 -1.49 1.85
C ILE A 261 -8.58 -2.54 1.71
N LYS A 262 -8.23 -3.77 1.36
CA LYS A 262 -9.19 -4.87 1.26
C LYS A 262 -9.71 -5.31 2.63
N THR A 263 -8.85 -5.38 3.64
CA THR A 263 -9.24 -5.75 5.02
C THR A 263 -10.25 -4.77 5.62
N LYS A 264 -10.13 -3.47 5.31
CA LYS A 264 -11.08 -2.43 5.77
C LYS A 264 -12.34 -2.30 4.92
N SER A 265 -12.39 -2.93 3.74
CA SER A 265 -13.53 -2.79 2.84
C SER A 265 -14.83 -3.26 3.50
N GLY A 266 -15.91 -2.50 3.29
CA GLY A 266 -17.21 -2.75 3.92
C GLY A 266 -17.37 -2.23 5.35
N CYS A 267 -16.31 -1.70 5.99
CA CYS A 267 -16.37 -1.17 7.35
C CYS A 267 -16.32 0.36 7.34
N SER A 268 -17.49 1.02 7.40
CA SER A 268 -17.59 2.49 7.50
C SER A 268 -18.55 2.87 8.63
N ARG A 269 -18.13 3.81 9.48
CA ARG A 269 -18.98 4.29 10.59
C ARG A 269 -20.31 4.88 10.10
N ASN A 270 -20.30 5.55 8.95
CA ASN A 270 -21.46 6.25 8.41
C ASN A 270 -22.55 5.27 7.94
N THR A 271 -22.22 3.99 7.76
CA THR A 271 -23.19 2.95 7.40
C THR A 271 -24.12 2.58 8.54
N TYR A 272 -23.70 2.79 9.80
CA TYR A 272 -24.46 2.36 10.98
C TYR A 272 -25.27 3.47 11.64
N ILE A 273 -24.92 4.75 11.42
CA ILE A 273 -25.63 5.88 12.05
C ILE A 273 -27.04 5.97 11.44
N PRO A 274 -28.12 5.95 12.25
CA PRO A 274 -29.47 6.00 11.73
C PRO A 274 -29.79 7.40 11.17
N THR A 275 -30.66 7.43 10.16
CA THR A 275 -31.14 8.68 9.57
C THR A 275 -31.94 9.47 10.60
N MET A 276 -31.65 10.77 10.71
CA MET A 276 -32.34 11.66 11.64
C MET A 276 -33.86 11.65 11.38
N PRO A 277 -34.70 11.44 12.42
CA PRO A 277 -36.14 11.53 12.25
C PRO A 277 -36.57 12.97 11.93
N ALA A 278 -37.70 13.10 11.25
CA ALA A 278 -38.30 14.39 10.95
C ALA A 278 -38.63 15.15 12.25
N LEU A 279 -38.49 16.47 12.23
CA LEU A 279 -38.80 17.31 13.39
C LEU A 279 -40.31 17.33 13.65
N THR A 280 -40.73 16.81 14.80
CA THR A 280 -42.08 16.88 15.32
C THR A 280 -42.08 17.57 16.68
N GLY A 281 -43.20 18.17 17.08
CA GLY A 281 -43.36 18.70 18.45
C GLY A 281 -43.97 17.66 19.39
N CYS A 282 -43.75 17.77 20.69
CA CYS A 282 -44.39 16.91 21.70
C CYS A 282 -45.93 17.06 21.72
N GLU A 283 -46.64 15.93 21.85
CA GLU A 283 -48.03 15.91 22.29
C GLU A 283 -48.11 15.96 23.80
N ILE A 284 -48.65 17.06 24.33
CA ILE A 284 -49.01 17.16 25.75
C ILE A 284 -50.25 16.31 25.96
N GLY A 285 -50.06 15.09 26.46
CA GLY A 285 -51.15 14.27 26.99
C GLY A 285 -51.78 14.99 28.17
N SER A 286 -53.05 15.39 28.04
CA SER A 286 -53.81 15.92 29.17
C SER A 286 -53.90 14.85 30.25
N LYS A 287 -53.22 15.04 31.39
CA LYS A 287 -53.35 14.17 32.58
C LYS A 287 -54.73 14.28 33.28
N PHE A 288 -55.74 14.87 32.62
CA PHE A 288 -57.11 15.05 33.14
C PHE A 288 -58.17 14.42 32.22
N GLN A 289 -58.15 13.09 32.08
CA GLN A 289 -59.34 12.32 31.65
C GLN A 289 -59.57 11.12 32.58
N GLY A 290 -59.60 11.39 33.88
CA GLY A 290 -60.44 10.62 34.80
C GLY A 290 -61.88 11.09 34.64
N VAL A 291 -62.83 10.17 34.46
CA VAL A 291 -64.28 10.40 34.26
C VAL A 291 -64.73 10.65 32.81
N TRP A 292 -64.46 9.69 31.92
CA TRP A 292 -65.54 9.10 31.11
C TRP A 292 -65.09 7.75 30.58
N LYS A 293 -65.77 6.67 31.00
CA LYS A 293 -65.57 5.33 30.45
C LYS A 293 -66.00 5.33 28.99
N LYS A 294 -65.05 5.52 28.07
CA LYS A 294 -65.19 5.08 26.67
C LYS A 294 -64.36 3.82 26.51
N LYS A 295 -65.06 2.71 26.28
CA LYS A 295 -64.50 1.38 26.04
C LYS A 295 -63.72 1.42 24.73
N GLU A 296 -62.43 1.72 24.80
CA GLU A 296 -61.53 1.69 23.65
C GLU A 296 -60.76 0.37 23.69
N LYS A 297 -60.86 -0.36 22.58
CA LYS A 297 -60.31 -1.71 22.40
C LYS A 297 -58.80 -1.67 22.60
N SER A 298 -58.27 -2.72 23.23
CA SER A 298 -56.86 -3.09 23.12
C SER A 298 -56.47 -3.14 21.64
N GLN A 299 -55.80 -2.10 21.15
CA GLN A 299 -55.06 -2.23 19.90
C GLN A 299 -53.81 -3.02 20.23
N ASN A 300 -53.86 -4.29 19.84
CA ASN A 300 -52.73 -5.18 19.70
C ASN A 300 -51.51 -4.44 19.16
N SER A 301 -50.34 -4.93 19.58
CA SER A 301 -49.05 -4.80 18.93
C SER A 301 -49.15 -5.09 17.43
N GLN A 302 -49.61 -4.13 16.65
CA GLN A 302 -49.52 -4.20 15.19
C GLN A 302 -48.20 -3.55 14.81
N ASN A 303 -47.22 -4.41 14.53
CA ASN A 303 -46.11 -4.21 13.60
C ASN A 303 -45.83 -2.74 13.29
N ARG A 304 -45.12 -2.06 14.19
CA ARG A 304 -44.37 -0.89 13.78
C ARG A 304 -43.24 -1.42 12.93
N ASN A 305 -43.42 -1.31 11.62
CA ASN A 305 -42.35 -1.50 10.64
C ASN A 305 -41.11 -0.77 11.17
N SER A 306 -40.09 -1.55 11.53
CA SER A 306 -38.76 -1.04 11.75
C SER A 306 -38.38 -0.28 10.48
N GLN A 307 -38.24 1.04 10.56
CA GLN A 307 -37.58 1.80 9.49
C GLN A 307 -36.06 1.58 9.56
N VAL A 308 -35.67 0.31 9.69
CA VAL A 308 -34.31 -0.19 9.54
C VAL A 308 -34.39 -1.25 8.44
N ALA A 309 -33.86 -0.86 7.28
CA ALA A 309 -33.25 -1.70 6.27
C ALA A 309 -34.02 -2.95 5.75
N THR A 310 -34.47 -2.86 4.50
CA THR A 310 -34.15 -3.93 3.54
C THR A 310 -33.05 -3.40 2.62
N MET A 311 -31.83 -3.32 3.15
CA MET A 311 -30.65 -3.37 2.31
C MET A 311 -30.23 -4.83 2.24
N ASN A 312 -30.34 -5.40 1.05
CA ASN A 312 -29.99 -6.76 0.73
C ASN A 312 -28.55 -7.10 1.15
N GLY A 313 -28.38 -8.29 1.74
CA GLY A 313 -27.11 -9.04 1.77
C GLY A 313 -26.35 -9.00 3.10
N ASP A 314 -26.65 -9.95 3.99
CA ASP A 314 -25.69 -10.85 4.69
C ASP A 314 -24.31 -10.32 5.16
N ASN A 315 -24.20 -9.06 5.56
CA ASN A 315 -22.96 -8.46 6.07
C ASN A 315 -22.93 -8.33 7.61
N SER A 316 -23.70 -9.13 8.35
CA SER A 316 -23.70 -9.10 9.81
C SER A 316 -22.48 -9.83 10.37
N PHE A 317 -21.29 -9.24 10.21
CA PHE A 317 -20.11 -9.69 10.92
C PHE A 317 -20.35 -9.54 12.42
N GLY A 318 -20.32 -10.61 13.21
CA GLY A 318 -20.40 -10.49 14.68
C GLY A 318 -19.24 -9.66 15.22
N THR A 319 -19.41 -9.01 16.37
CA THR A 319 -18.38 -8.20 17.07
C THR A 319 -16.97 -8.83 17.10
N PRO A 320 -16.80 -10.18 17.21
CA PRO A 320 -15.50 -10.85 17.16
C PRO A 320 -14.71 -10.66 15.85
N GLN A 321 -15.37 -10.64 14.68
CA GLN A 321 -14.70 -10.71 13.38
C GLN A 321 -13.89 -9.45 13.04
N PRO A 322 -14.44 -8.22 13.24
CA PRO A 322 -13.65 -7.00 13.09
C PRO A 322 -12.51 -6.87 14.09
N CYS A 323 -12.62 -7.44 15.30
CA CYS A 323 -11.54 -7.45 16.29
C CYS A 323 -10.34 -8.28 15.78
N VAL A 324 -10.58 -9.42 15.14
CA VAL A 324 -9.54 -10.24 14.48
C VAL A 324 -8.87 -9.45 13.35
N ARG A 325 -9.63 -8.67 12.56
CA ARG A 325 -9.06 -7.79 11.53
C ARG A 325 -8.11 -6.74 12.14
N ILE A 326 -8.51 -6.10 13.24
CA ILE A 326 -7.67 -5.12 13.95
C ILE A 326 -6.37 -5.77 14.45
N ASN A 327 -6.46 -6.94 15.08
CA ASN A 327 -5.28 -7.69 15.55
C ASN A 327 -4.35 -8.07 14.41
N THR A 328 -4.92 -8.54 13.30
CA THR A 328 -4.18 -8.94 12.10
C THR A 328 -3.38 -7.77 11.53
N LEU A 329 -4.01 -6.59 11.42
CA LEU A 329 -3.33 -5.37 11.00
C LEU A 329 -2.23 -4.94 11.99
N HIS A 330 -2.50 -5.03 13.30
CA HIS A 330 -1.50 -4.73 14.31
C HIS A 330 -0.28 -5.66 14.24
N ARG A 331 -0.50 -6.97 14.01
CA ARG A 331 0.59 -7.94 13.93
C ARG A 331 1.49 -7.69 12.74
N ILE A 332 0.93 -7.56 11.53
CA ILE A 332 1.73 -7.30 10.34
C ILE A 332 2.59 -6.05 10.55
N ARG A 333 2.01 -4.99 11.14
CA ARG A 333 2.77 -3.79 11.51
C ARG A 333 3.93 -4.09 12.46
N SER A 334 3.73 -4.91 13.49
CA SER A 334 4.81 -5.24 14.43
C SER A 334 5.93 -6.09 13.81
N GLU A 335 5.63 -6.87 12.77
CA GLU A 335 6.62 -7.65 12.03
C GLU A 335 7.44 -6.80 11.04
N MET A 336 7.00 -5.59 10.72
CA MET A 336 7.74 -4.69 9.82
C MET A 336 9.12 -4.32 10.36
N ASP A 337 9.26 -4.10 11.67
CA ASP A 337 10.55 -3.80 12.29
C ASP A 337 11.52 -5.00 12.17
N VAL A 338 10.98 -6.23 12.25
CA VAL A 338 11.75 -7.47 12.09
C VAL A 338 12.20 -7.62 10.63
N LEU A 339 11.28 -7.37 9.69
CA LEU A 339 11.54 -7.41 8.26
C LEU A 339 12.61 -6.40 7.86
N GLU A 340 12.53 -5.17 8.36
CA GLU A 340 13.51 -4.12 8.08
C GLU A 340 14.92 -4.51 8.55
N LYS A 341 15.04 -5.00 9.80
CA LYS A 341 16.30 -5.50 10.37
C LYS A 341 16.87 -6.65 9.53
N ARG A 342 16.02 -7.54 9.04
CA ARG A 342 16.42 -8.67 8.19
C ARG A 342 16.96 -8.20 6.85
N ILE A 343 16.29 -7.27 6.18
CA ILE A 343 16.77 -6.68 4.91
C ILE A 343 18.13 -6.00 5.13
N ILE A 344 18.32 -5.28 6.25
CA ILE A 344 19.62 -4.69 6.61
C ILE A 344 20.69 -5.77 6.76
N SER A 345 20.37 -6.88 7.44
CA SER A 345 21.27 -8.03 7.60
C SER A 345 21.68 -8.64 6.26
N HIS A 346 20.72 -8.92 5.38
CA HIS A 346 21.03 -9.47 4.05
C HIS A 346 21.93 -8.55 3.24
N LEU A 347 21.65 -7.24 3.21
CA LEU A 347 22.48 -6.28 2.50
C LEU A 347 23.92 -6.24 3.00
N ARG A 348 24.14 -6.33 4.32
CA ARG A 348 25.49 -6.39 4.91
C ARG A 348 26.26 -7.65 4.52
N ASN A 349 25.55 -8.72 4.19
CA ASN A 349 26.12 -10.01 3.82
C ASN A 349 26.30 -10.18 2.30
N CYS A 350 25.80 -9.25 1.47
CA CYS A 350 25.97 -9.30 0.02
C CYS A 350 27.40 -8.94 -0.41
N GLU A 351 27.86 -9.49 -1.54
CA GLU A 351 29.17 -9.18 -2.13
C GLU A 351 29.35 -7.67 -2.39
N SER A 352 28.25 -6.96 -2.65
CA SER A 352 28.17 -5.51 -2.88
C SER A 352 28.33 -4.65 -1.61
N ALA A 353 28.45 -5.27 -0.44
CA ALA A 353 28.62 -4.56 0.82
C ALA A 353 29.95 -3.79 0.94
N ARG A 354 30.91 -4.07 0.05
CA ARG A 354 32.25 -3.48 0.08
C ARG A 354 32.35 -2.11 -0.59
N GLU A 355 31.37 -1.70 -1.38
CA GLU A 355 31.49 -0.51 -2.25
C GLU A 355 30.59 0.69 -1.87
N VAL A 356 29.60 0.53 -0.97
CA VAL A 356 28.60 1.60 -0.70
C VAL A 356 28.33 1.77 0.80
N GLU A 357 28.46 2.99 1.32
CA GLU A 357 27.95 3.35 2.64
C GLU A 357 26.40 3.33 2.63
N PHE A 358 25.83 2.27 3.20
CA PHE A 358 24.37 2.04 3.28
C PHE A 358 23.59 3.00 4.19
N SER A 359 24.20 4.08 4.67
CA SER A 359 23.70 4.85 5.82
C SER A 359 22.57 5.85 5.49
N ASN A 360 22.53 6.43 4.28
CA ASN A 360 21.61 7.54 4.00
C ASN A 360 20.39 7.22 3.11
N GLY A 361 20.46 6.23 2.21
CA GLY A 361 19.34 5.84 1.34
C GLY A 361 18.43 4.75 1.91
N LEU A 362 18.86 4.10 3.00
CA LEU A 362 18.20 2.94 3.58
C LEU A 362 17.16 3.29 4.66
N SER A 363 17.10 4.55 5.08
CA SER A 363 16.33 4.99 6.27
C SER A 363 14.81 5.10 6.03
N LYS A 364 14.33 4.75 4.84
CA LYS A 364 12.92 4.88 4.45
C LYS A 364 12.43 3.67 3.66
N LYS A 365 12.54 2.48 4.25
CA LYS A 365 11.87 1.28 3.71
C LYS A 365 10.42 1.30 4.18
N PHE A 366 9.50 0.87 3.31
CA PHE A 366 8.07 0.83 3.60
C PHE A 366 7.52 2.20 4.06
N GLU A 367 7.67 3.26 3.25
CA GLU A 367 7.26 4.61 3.64
C GLU A 367 5.74 4.73 3.91
N LEU A 368 4.94 3.99 3.15
CA LEU A 368 3.48 4.17 3.13
C LEU A 368 2.75 3.15 4.01
N THR A 369 3.29 1.93 4.09
CA THR A 369 2.74 0.81 4.86
C THR A 369 2.43 1.16 6.33
N PRO A 370 3.36 1.68 7.16
CA PRO A 370 3.11 1.95 8.57
C PRO A 370 1.94 2.91 8.80
N ALA A 371 1.83 3.97 7.97
CA ALA A 371 0.74 4.93 8.04
C ALA A 371 -0.60 4.27 7.64
N ALA A 372 -0.61 3.47 6.57
CA ALA A 372 -1.78 2.74 6.13
C ALA A 372 -2.30 1.77 7.21
N PHE A 373 -1.41 1.05 7.91
CA PHE A 373 -1.82 0.17 9.02
C PHE A 373 -2.42 0.94 10.21
N VAL A 374 -1.85 2.10 10.57
CA VAL A 374 -2.41 2.96 11.64
C VAL A 374 -3.79 3.49 11.28
N GLU A 375 -3.96 3.94 10.04
CA GLU A 375 -5.24 4.40 9.49
C GLU A 375 -6.25 3.24 9.39
N GLY A 376 -5.82 2.07 8.93
CA GLY A 376 -6.66 0.88 8.82
C GLY A 376 -7.20 0.44 10.17
N VAL A 377 -6.34 0.39 11.20
CA VAL A 377 -6.76 0.12 12.58
C VAL A 377 -7.74 1.18 13.07
N GLN A 378 -7.53 2.47 12.75
CA GLN A 378 -8.44 3.55 13.12
C GLN A 378 -9.84 3.38 12.52
N GLN A 379 -9.90 3.14 11.22
CA GLN A 379 -11.17 3.08 10.51
C GLN A 379 -11.96 1.83 10.94
N LEU A 380 -11.26 0.71 11.18
CA LEU A 380 -11.88 -0.48 11.74
C LEU A 380 -12.37 -0.24 13.16
N SER A 381 -11.57 0.39 14.04
CA SER A 381 -12.01 0.66 15.42
C SER A 381 -13.23 1.57 15.48
N GLU A 382 -13.24 2.65 14.68
CA GLU A 382 -14.43 3.51 14.52
C GLU A 382 -15.63 2.73 13.96
N ALA A 383 -15.45 1.93 12.90
CA ALA A 383 -16.56 1.17 12.32
C ALA A 383 -17.17 0.16 13.30
N VAL A 384 -16.33 -0.53 14.09
CA VAL A 384 -16.76 -1.49 15.11
C VAL A 384 -17.54 -0.81 16.22
N ALA A 385 -17.01 0.29 16.75
CA ALA A 385 -17.67 1.06 17.79
C ALA A 385 -19.08 1.51 17.38
N TYR A 386 -19.22 2.07 16.17
CA TYR A 386 -20.51 2.54 15.69
C TYR A 386 -21.45 1.39 15.31
N LYS A 387 -20.92 0.26 14.83
CA LYS A 387 -21.73 -0.96 14.62
C LYS A 387 -22.29 -1.46 15.95
N ILE A 388 -21.45 -1.60 16.98
CA ILE A 388 -21.91 -2.05 18.31
C ILE A 388 -23.02 -1.14 18.80
N VAL A 389 -22.79 0.18 18.85
CA VAL A 389 -23.73 1.12 19.46
C VAL A 389 -25.03 1.28 18.65
N PHE A 390 -24.93 1.45 17.33
CA PHE A 390 -26.10 1.83 16.50
C PHE A 390 -26.79 0.66 15.80
N HIS A 391 -26.14 -0.49 15.66
CA HIS A 391 -26.72 -1.67 15.06
C HIS A 391 -26.96 -2.75 16.11
N ASP A 392 -25.91 -3.21 16.80
CA ASP A 392 -26.00 -4.36 17.71
C ASP A 392 -26.75 -4.02 19.01
N LEU A 393 -26.60 -2.81 19.52
CA LEU A 393 -27.29 -2.28 20.71
C LEU A 393 -28.50 -1.39 20.36
N SER A 394 -28.98 -1.45 19.11
CA SER A 394 -30.10 -0.61 18.65
C SER A 394 -31.38 -0.83 19.44
N HIS A 395 -31.66 -2.06 19.88
CA HIS A 395 -32.87 -2.38 20.66
C HIS A 395 -32.86 -1.76 22.06
N VAL A 396 -31.70 -1.65 22.72
CA VAL A 396 -31.58 -0.99 24.03
C VAL A 396 -31.37 0.52 23.90
N LEU A 397 -30.62 0.97 22.89
CA LEU A 397 -30.36 2.39 22.67
C LEU A 397 -31.55 3.11 22.02
N TRP A 398 -31.97 2.66 20.83
CA TRP A 398 -32.95 3.36 20.01
C TRP A 398 -34.40 2.98 20.33
N ASP A 399 -34.66 1.73 20.67
CA ASP A 399 -36.03 1.28 21.02
C ASP A 399 -36.29 1.28 22.54
N GLY A 400 -35.24 1.35 23.36
CA GLY A 400 -35.32 1.31 24.82
C GLY A 400 -35.18 2.67 25.50
N LEU A 401 -34.01 3.30 25.38
CA LEU A 401 -33.63 4.46 26.20
C LEU A 401 -34.61 5.64 26.07
N TYR A 402 -35.21 6.07 27.19
CA TYR A 402 -36.16 7.18 27.33
C TYR A 402 -37.48 7.05 26.55
N VAL A 403 -37.79 5.88 26.00
CA VAL A 403 -39.08 5.65 25.32
C VAL A 403 -40.22 5.64 26.35
N GLY A 404 -41.19 6.54 26.17
CA GLY A 404 -42.27 6.75 27.13
C GLY A 404 -41.90 7.81 28.17
N GLU A 405 -41.51 7.37 29.38
CA GLU A 405 -41.08 8.25 30.46
C GLU A 405 -39.62 7.97 30.87
N PRO A 406 -38.75 9.01 30.99
CA PRO A 406 -37.34 8.82 31.35
C PRO A 406 -37.10 8.06 32.67
N SER A 407 -38.03 8.16 33.62
CA SER A 407 -37.97 7.47 34.91
C SER A 407 -38.07 5.95 34.82
N SER A 408 -38.74 5.43 33.78
CA SER A 408 -39.02 3.99 33.58
C SER A 408 -38.13 3.32 32.53
N SER A 409 -37.42 4.11 31.74
CA SER A 409 -36.61 3.65 30.59
C SER A 409 -35.19 4.21 30.65
N LYS A 410 -34.50 3.90 31.74
CA LYS A 410 -33.14 4.38 32.05
C LYS A 410 -32.06 3.66 31.24
N ILE A 411 -30.84 4.19 31.35
CA ILE A 411 -29.66 3.66 30.66
C ILE A 411 -29.19 2.27 31.11
N ASP A 412 -29.68 1.73 32.23
CA ASP A 412 -29.17 0.50 32.87
C ASP A 412 -29.03 -0.69 31.90
N SER A 413 -30.04 -0.93 31.05
CA SER A 413 -30.01 -2.04 30.07
C SER A 413 -28.92 -1.84 29.00
N LEU A 414 -28.70 -0.60 28.57
CA LEU A 414 -27.64 -0.26 27.63
C LEU A 414 -26.25 -0.45 28.28
N LEU A 415 -26.09 -0.05 29.55
CA LEU A 415 -24.82 -0.21 30.27
C LEU A 415 -24.46 -1.69 30.43
N GLN A 416 -25.42 -2.54 30.77
CA GLN A 416 -25.20 -3.98 30.93
C GLN A 416 -24.72 -4.64 29.63
N GLU A 417 -25.32 -4.30 28.49
CA GLU A 417 -24.89 -4.87 27.20
C GLU A 417 -23.59 -4.24 26.68
N LEU A 418 -23.35 -2.95 26.97
CA LEU A 418 -22.05 -2.32 26.70
C LEU A 418 -20.92 -2.99 27.49
N GLU A 419 -21.16 -3.32 28.77
CA GLU A 419 -20.19 -4.03 29.62
C GLU A 419 -19.82 -5.39 29.04
N GLN A 420 -20.80 -6.16 28.56
CA GLN A 420 -20.55 -7.44 27.88
C GLN A 420 -19.69 -7.27 26.62
N ASN A 421 -19.97 -6.23 25.80
CA ASN A 421 -19.15 -5.93 24.63
C ASN A 421 -17.73 -5.48 25.01
N LEU A 422 -17.57 -4.72 26.09
CA LEU A 422 -16.26 -4.33 26.62
C LEU A 422 -15.44 -5.54 27.09
N LEU A 423 -16.08 -6.55 27.70
CA LEU A 423 -15.43 -7.81 28.06
C LEU A 423 -14.95 -8.56 26.81
N ILE A 424 -15.82 -8.72 25.80
CA ILE A 424 -15.45 -9.35 24.53
C ILE A 424 -14.28 -8.60 23.88
N ILE A 425 -14.32 -7.26 23.82
CA ILE A 425 -13.20 -6.48 23.26
C ILE A 425 -11.92 -6.68 24.08
N SER A 426 -12.02 -6.75 25.40
CA SER A 426 -10.87 -6.90 26.29
C SER A 426 -10.16 -8.25 26.11
N GLU A 427 -10.94 -9.33 25.98
CA GLU A 427 -10.46 -10.69 25.75
C GLU A 427 -9.88 -10.88 24.35
N THR A 428 -10.41 -10.16 23.36
CA THR A 428 -10.18 -10.49 21.96
C THR A 428 -9.24 -9.54 21.24
N VAL A 429 -9.17 -8.27 21.66
CA VAL A 429 -8.32 -7.26 21.06
C VAL A 429 -6.98 -7.19 21.78
N HIS A 430 -5.90 -7.13 21.02
CA HIS A 430 -4.54 -7.02 21.53
C HIS A 430 -4.35 -5.75 22.38
N GLU A 431 -3.62 -5.86 23.50
CA GLU A 431 -3.47 -4.80 24.52
C GLU A 431 -3.04 -3.44 23.94
N ARG A 432 -2.07 -3.43 23.02
CA ARG A 432 -1.55 -2.21 22.38
C ARG A 432 -2.57 -1.43 21.55
N VAL A 433 -3.68 -2.05 21.14
CA VAL A 433 -4.75 -1.41 20.35
C VAL A 433 -6.09 -1.38 21.08
N ARG A 434 -6.23 -2.12 22.19
CA ARG A 434 -7.45 -2.21 23.01
C ARG A 434 -7.94 -0.84 23.49
N THR A 435 -7.07 -0.02 24.06
CA THR A 435 -7.42 1.34 24.54
C THR A 435 -8.05 2.19 23.45
N ARG A 436 -7.59 2.03 22.19
CA ARG A 436 -8.15 2.75 21.04
C ARG A 436 -9.58 2.30 20.75
N VAL A 437 -9.81 0.99 20.68
CA VAL A 437 -11.15 0.44 20.40
C VAL A 437 -12.15 0.84 21.49
N ILE A 438 -11.74 0.76 22.76
CA ILE A 438 -12.56 1.21 23.89
C ILE A 438 -12.84 2.72 23.82
N THR A 439 -11.85 3.52 23.43
CA THR A 439 -12.03 4.98 23.24
C THR A 439 -13.05 5.29 22.13
N ASP A 440 -12.96 4.60 20.99
CA ASP A 440 -13.92 4.79 19.89
C ASP A 440 -15.32 4.31 20.29
N LEU A 441 -15.43 3.23 21.07
CA LEU A 441 -16.71 2.75 21.62
C LEU A 441 -17.33 3.76 22.59
N MET A 442 -16.51 4.37 23.47
CA MET A 442 -16.96 5.45 24.34
C MET A 442 -17.50 6.62 23.53
N LYS A 443 -16.76 7.04 22.50
CA LYS A 443 -17.18 8.13 21.61
C LYS A 443 -18.49 7.82 20.90
N ALA A 444 -18.62 6.62 20.33
CA ALA A 444 -19.87 6.17 19.70
C ALA A 444 -21.02 6.14 20.71
N SER A 445 -20.78 5.74 21.97
CA SER A 445 -21.78 5.72 23.04
C SER A 445 -22.24 7.13 23.43
N CYS A 446 -21.31 8.09 23.53
CA CYS A 446 -21.64 9.51 23.73
C CYS A 446 -22.48 10.09 22.57
N ASP A 447 -22.10 9.76 21.33
CA ASP A 447 -22.85 10.16 20.13
C ASP A 447 -24.25 9.55 20.12
N GLY A 448 -24.37 8.26 20.46
CA GLY A 448 -25.65 7.54 20.58
C GLY A 448 -26.54 8.14 21.65
N PHE A 449 -25.98 8.46 22.82
CA PHE A 449 -26.70 9.13 23.91
C PHE A 449 -27.23 10.50 23.49
N LEU A 450 -26.42 11.32 22.84
CA LEU A 450 -26.86 12.61 22.29
C LEU A 450 -27.91 12.45 21.19
N LEU A 451 -27.76 11.45 20.34
CA LEU A 451 -28.72 11.17 19.28
C LEU A 451 -30.09 10.81 19.85
N VAL A 452 -30.14 10.00 20.91
CA VAL A 452 -31.39 9.67 21.61
C VAL A 452 -32.04 10.94 22.20
N LEU A 453 -31.25 11.82 22.82
CA LEU A 453 -31.73 13.04 23.45
C LEU A 453 -32.23 14.11 22.47
N LEU A 454 -31.50 14.31 21.36
CA LEU A 454 -31.73 15.41 20.41
C LEU A 454 -32.43 14.96 19.13
N ALA A 455 -32.60 13.65 18.94
CA ALA A 455 -33.06 13.09 17.69
C ALA A 455 -33.70 11.71 17.84
N GLY A 456 -34.16 11.29 19.02
CA GLY A 456 -34.73 9.96 19.22
C GLY A 456 -36.17 9.79 18.74
N GLY A 457 -36.80 10.80 18.14
CA GLY A 457 -38.15 10.70 17.59
C GLY A 457 -39.28 10.84 18.63
N PRO A 458 -40.55 10.81 18.17
CA PRO A 458 -41.69 11.33 18.94
C PRO A 458 -42.08 10.50 20.16
N SER A 459 -41.49 9.32 20.37
CA SER A 459 -41.72 8.47 21.54
C SER A 459 -41.02 8.98 22.80
N ARG A 460 -40.22 10.05 22.69
CA ARG A 460 -39.42 10.62 23.77
C ARG A 460 -39.85 12.05 24.02
N ALA A 461 -40.02 12.40 25.29
CA ALA A 461 -40.36 13.76 25.69
C ALA A 461 -39.74 14.02 27.07
N PHE A 462 -39.11 15.19 27.24
CA PHE A 462 -38.35 15.54 28.42
C PHE A 462 -38.92 16.78 29.09
N SER A 463 -39.06 16.72 30.41
CA SER A 463 -39.36 17.87 31.27
C SER A 463 -38.10 18.38 31.96
N ARG A 464 -38.19 19.53 32.61
CA ARG A 464 -37.09 20.02 33.47
C ARG A 464 -36.77 19.08 34.63
N GLN A 465 -37.77 18.35 35.16
CA GLN A 465 -37.57 17.42 36.28
C GLN A 465 -36.72 16.21 35.89
N ASP A 466 -36.73 15.83 34.61
CA ASP A 466 -35.96 14.68 34.10
C ASP A 466 -34.46 14.99 33.97
N SER A 467 -34.04 16.25 34.10
CA SER A 467 -32.64 16.66 33.92
C SER A 467 -31.67 15.93 34.86
N GLN A 468 -32.07 15.69 36.12
CA GLN A 468 -31.25 14.95 37.07
C GLN A 468 -31.09 13.47 36.66
N ILE A 469 -32.15 12.84 36.17
CA ILE A 469 -32.13 11.45 35.70
C ILE A 469 -31.14 11.33 34.54
N ILE A 470 -31.21 12.24 33.57
CA ILE A 470 -30.34 12.24 32.39
C ILE A 470 -28.87 12.43 32.78
N GLU A 471 -28.59 13.27 33.78
CA GLU A 471 -27.23 13.51 34.26
C GLU A 471 -26.67 12.34 35.06
N ASP A 472 -27.50 11.69 35.89
CA ASP A 472 -27.13 10.48 36.62
C ASP A 472 -26.84 9.33 35.64
N ASP A 473 -27.68 9.14 34.62
CA ASP A 473 -27.49 8.15 33.56
C ASP A 473 -26.20 8.43 32.76
N PHE A 474 -25.93 9.70 32.43
CA PHE A 474 -24.68 10.06 31.77
C PHE A 474 -23.44 9.84 32.66
N LYS A 475 -23.57 10.07 33.97
CA LYS A 475 -22.50 9.77 34.92
C LYS A 475 -22.22 8.27 34.94
N ALA A 476 -23.25 7.44 35.03
CA ALA A 476 -23.12 5.99 34.99
C ALA A 476 -22.44 5.49 33.69
N LEU A 477 -22.77 6.10 32.55
CA LEU A 477 -22.07 5.82 31.28
C LEU A 477 -20.57 6.12 31.36
N LYS A 478 -20.17 7.27 31.92
CA LYS A 478 -18.74 7.58 32.09
C LYS A 478 -18.06 6.63 33.07
N ASP A 479 -18.73 6.30 34.17
CA ASP A 479 -18.20 5.43 35.22
C ASP A 479 -17.94 4.01 34.67
N LEU A 480 -18.77 3.52 33.74
CA LEU A 480 -18.55 2.26 33.02
C LEU A 480 -17.20 2.25 32.28
N PHE A 481 -16.89 3.31 31.52
CA PHE A 481 -15.62 3.38 30.77
C PHE A 481 -14.42 3.71 31.66
N TRP A 482 -14.63 4.32 32.83
CA TRP A 482 -13.59 4.54 33.82
C TRP A 482 -13.22 3.26 34.56
N ALA A 483 -14.20 2.38 34.80
CA ALA A 483 -14.04 1.05 35.41
C ALA A 483 -13.17 1.06 36.69
N ASN A 484 -13.44 1.99 37.62
CA ASN A 484 -12.69 2.13 38.88
C ASN A 484 -11.17 2.38 38.73
N GLY A 485 -10.74 2.87 37.57
CA GLY A 485 -9.33 3.11 37.25
C GLY A 485 -8.69 2.04 36.36
N ASP A 486 -9.37 0.92 36.13
CA ASP A 486 -8.89 -0.16 35.25
C ASP A 486 -9.25 0.07 33.77
N GLY A 487 -10.07 1.09 33.48
CA GLY A 487 -10.58 1.42 32.15
C GLY A 487 -9.78 2.50 31.42
N LEU A 488 -10.49 3.46 30.84
CA LEU A 488 -9.89 4.60 30.13
C LEU A 488 -9.34 5.66 31.10
N PRO A 489 -8.22 6.32 30.76
CA PRO A 489 -7.75 7.50 31.47
C PRO A 489 -8.80 8.61 31.57
N ALA A 490 -8.89 9.26 32.74
CA ALA A 490 -9.85 10.33 33.00
C ALA A 490 -9.77 11.47 31.97
N ASP A 491 -8.56 11.84 31.52
CA ASP A 491 -8.36 12.89 30.52
C ASP A 491 -9.02 12.56 29.16
N LEU A 492 -8.97 11.28 28.75
CA LEU A 492 -9.64 10.83 27.52
C LEU A 492 -11.16 10.86 27.70
N ILE A 493 -11.64 10.37 28.85
CA ILE A 493 -13.07 10.39 29.19
C ILE A 493 -13.60 11.83 29.17
N ASP A 494 -12.87 12.77 29.78
CA ASP A 494 -13.24 14.18 29.81
C ASP A 494 -13.25 14.81 28.42
N LYS A 495 -12.25 14.50 27.60
CA LYS A 495 -12.16 14.98 26.22
C LYS A 495 -13.35 14.52 25.37
N PHE A 496 -13.69 13.23 25.39
CA PHE A 496 -14.76 12.68 24.53
C PHE A 496 -16.16 12.91 25.09
N SER A 497 -16.30 13.23 26.38
CA SER A 497 -17.56 13.63 27.01
C SER A 497 -17.89 15.13 26.90
N ALA A 498 -16.97 15.96 26.39
CA ALA A 498 -17.09 17.42 26.40
C ALA A 498 -18.37 17.92 25.73
N THR A 499 -18.75 17.36 24.58
CA THR A 499 -19.97 17.75 23.86
C THR A 499 -21.22 17.46 24.68
N VAL A 500 -21.32 16.27 25.27
CA VAL A 500 -22.46 15.88 26.10
C VAL A 500 -22.56 16.80 27.32
N ARG A 501 -21.44 17.05 28.00
CA ARG A 501 -21.34 17.97 29.14
C ARG A 501 -21.77 19.39 28.80
N GLY A 502 -21.52 19.85 27.57
CA GLY A 502 -21.97 21.15 27.08
C GLY A 502 -23.47 21.22 26.83
N VAL A 503 -24.08 20.13 26.35
CA VAL A 503 -25.51 20.06 26.00
C VAL A 503 -26.39 19.81 27.23
N LEU A 504 -25.98 18.94 28.16
CA LEU A 504 -26.80 18.53 29.31
C LEU A 504 -27.39 19.69 30.15
N PRO A 505 -26.65 20.79 30.43
CA PRO A 505 -27.20 21.93 31.17
C PRO A 505 -28.46 22.54 30.53
N LEU A 506 -28.65 22.41 29.21
CA LEU A 506 -29.86 22.88 28.52
C LEU A 506 -31.13 22.17 28.99
N PHE A 507 -31.02 20.94 29.51
CA PHE A 507 -32.17 20.22 30.08
C PHE A 507 -32.66 20.85 31.39
N ARG A 508 -31.77 21.53 32.13
CA ARG A 508 -32.09 22.25 33.38
C ARG A 508 -32.65 23.66 33.17
N THR A 509 -32.34 24.28 32.03
CA THR A 509 -32.81 25.63 31.69
C THR A 509 -34.33 25.67 31.50
N ASP A 510 -34.96 26.74 31.96
CA ASP A 510 -36.38 26.98 31.72
C ASP A 510 -36.69 27.23 30.23
N THR A 511 -37.90 26.85 29.81
CA THR A 511 -38.28 26.89 28.40
C THR A 511 -38.32 28.31 27.82
N GLU A 512 -38.63 29.32 28.61
CA GLU A 512 -38.67 30.73 28.15
C GLU A 512 -37.26 31.21 27.80
N SER A 513 -36.29 30.97 28.68
CA SER A 513 -34.87 31.25 28.45
C SER A 513 -34.30 30.45 27.28
N LEU A 514 -34.73 29.20 27.07
CA LEU A 514 -34.33 28.41 25.89
C LEU A 514 -34.87 29.02 24.59
N VAL A 515 -36.12 29.49 24.59
CA VAL A 515 -36.72 30.17 23.43
C VAL A 515 -36.01 31.50 23.15
N GLU A 516 -35.70 32.29 24.18
CA GLU A 516 -34.98 33.54 24.03
C GLU A 516 -33.56 33.31 23.48
N ARG A 517 -32.84 32.34 24.06
CA ARG A 517 -31.51 31.94 23.59
C ARG A 517 -31.54 31.45 22.15
N PHE A 518 -32.53 30.63 21.78
CA PHE A 518 -32.72 30.19 20.41
C PHE A 518 -32.93 31.37 19.45
N ARG A 519 -33.78 32.35 19.81
CA ARG A 519 -34.00 33.55 18.99
C ARG A 519 -32.73 34.38 18.84
N HIS A 520 -31.99 34.60 19.92
CA HIS A 520 -30.76 35.37 19.92
C HIS A 520 -29.71 34.74 18.99
N VAL A 521 -29.40 33.47 19.21
CA VAL A 521 -28.40 32.73 18.42
C VAL A 521 -28.81 32.65 16.95
N THR A 522 -30.10 32.46 16.66
CA THR A 522 -30.57 32.43 15.27
C THR A 522 -30.47 33.80 14.60
N LEU A 523 -30.70 34.91 15.33
CA LEU A 523 -30.49 36.27 14.81
C LEU A 523 -29.02 36.58 14.57
N GLU A 524 -28.12 36.15 15.47
CA GLU A 524 -26.67 36.32 15.30
C GLU A 524 -26.14 35.51 14.11
N THR A 525 -26.63 34.29 13.93
CA THR A 525 -26.15 33.37 12.89
C THR A 525 -26.67 33.74 11.49
N TYR A 526 -27.90 34.27 11.38
CA TYR A 526 -28.56 34.49 10.07
C TYR A 526 -28.99 35.94 9.79
N GLY A 527 -28.71 36.88 10.71
CA GLY A 527 -29.04 38.30 10.59
C GLY A 527 -30.54 38.61 10.57
N LEU A 528 -30.89 39.83 10.15
CA LEU A 528 -32.27 40.34 10.12
C LEU A 528 -33.21 39.57 9.16
N SER A 529 -32.66 38.77 8.24
CA SER A 529 -33.41 37.91 7.32
C SER A 529 -34.23 36.81 8.02
N ALA A 530 -33.86 36.43 9.25
CA ALA A 530 -34.52 35.39 10.05
C ALA A 530 -35.81 35.83 10.77
N ARG A 531 -36.19 37.12 10.69
CA ARG A 531 -37.38 37.66 11.39
C ARG A 531 -38.73 37.24 10.79
N SER A 532 -38.80 36.81 9.53
CA SER A 532 -40.06 36.49 8.85
C SER A 532 -40.40 34.99 8.83
N ARG A 533 -39.41 34.10 8.68
CA ARG A 533 -39.48 32.64 8.89
C ARG A 533 -38.08 32.13 9.25
N LEU A 534 -37.94 31.48 10.41
CA LEU A 534 -36.69 30.85 10.80
C LEU A 534 -36.47 29.62 9.89
N PRO A 535 -35.32 29.47 9.22
CA PRO A 535 -35.11 28.38 8.27
C PRO A 535 -34.91 27.04 8.99
N LEU A 536 -35.71 26.03 8.64
CA LEU A 536 -35.43 24.62 8.96
C LEU A 536 -34.37 24.13 7.98
N ARG A 537 -33.10 24.04 8.39
CA ARG A 537 -32.06 23.36 7.60
C ARG A 537 -31.79 21.96 8.15
N PRO A 538 -31.44 20.99 7.28
CA PRO A 538 -30.79 19.75 7.71
C PRO A 538 -29.53 20.09 8.50
N THR A 539 -29.33 19.38 9.61
CA THR A 539 -28.21 19.47 10.56
C THR A 539 -26.88 19.84 9.90
N SER A 540 -26.29 20.97 10.31
CA SER A 540 -24.93 21.37 9.93
C SER A 540 -23.96 21.12 11.09
N GLY A 541 -23.33 19.95 11.11
CA GLY A 541 -22.17 19.68 11.95
C GLY A 541 -22.43 19.03 13.32
N PRO A 542 -21.40 18.97 14.18
CA PRO A 542 -21.45 18.35 15.51
C PRO A 542 -22.34 19.14 16.48
N TRP A 543 -23.01 18.43 17.40
CA TRP A 543 -23.86 19.01 18.43
C TRP A 543 -23.13 20.09 19.24
N ASN A 544 -23.78 21.23 19.48
CA ASN A 544 -23.20 22.32 20.26
C ASN A 544 -24.30 23.09 21.00
N PRO A 545 -24.16 23.40 22.30
CA PRO A 545 -25.15 24.16 23.05
C PRO A 545 -25.45 25.57 22.51
N THR A 546 -24.57 26.15 21.69
CA THR A 546 -24.77 27.45 21.03
C THR A 546 -25.20 27.30 19.57
N GLU A 547 -25.52 26.10 19.09
CA GLU A 547 -26.01 25.90 17.73
C GLU A 547 -27.54 26.02 17.68
N PRO A 548 -28.11 26.80 16.74
CA PRO A 548 -29.57 26.94 16.61
C PRO A 548 -30.31 25.61 16.48
N ASN A 549 -29.78 24.65 15.72
CA ASN A 549 -30.45 23.38 15.47
C ASN A 549 -30.43 22.44 16.69
N THR A 550 -29.36 22.44 17.50
CA THR A 550 -29.35 21.76 18.81
C THR A 550 -30.45 22.33 19.72
N LEU A 551 -30.57 23.66 19.83
CA LEU A 551 -31.60 24.32 20.64
C LEU A 551 -33.02 24.07 20.10
N LEU A 552 -33.20 24.05 18.78
CA LEU A 552 -34.49 23.74 18.16
C LEU A 552 -34.93 22.31 18.48
N ARG A 553 -34.02 21.34 18.37
CA ARG A 553 -34.29 19.93 18.71
C ARG A 553 -34.64 19.78 20.18
N MET A 554 -33.90 20.44 21.08
CA MET A 554 -34.24 20.51 22.50
C MET A 554 -35.66 21.00 22.74
N LEU A 555 -36.10 22.06 22.04
CA LEU A 555 -37.47 22.57 22.15
C LEU A 555 -38.50 21.58 21.58
N CYS A 556 -38.19 20.86 20.50
CA CYS A 556 -39.05 19.83 19.92
C CYS A 556 -39.39 18.70 20.89
N TYR A 557 -38.40 18.26 21.69
CA TYR A 557 -38.57 17.20 22.69
C TYR A 557 -38.95 17.72 24.08
N ARG A 558 -39.11 19.03 24.28
CA ARG A 558 -39.52 19.61 25.56
C ARG A 558 -41.02 19.42 25.79
N ASN A 559 -41.38 18.66 26.83
CA ASN A 559 -42.77 18.37 27.19
C ASN A 559 -43.40 19.51 28.02
N GLU A 560 -43.37 20.73 27.49
CA GLU A 560 -43.94 21.92 28.14
C GLU A 560 -44.82 22.71 27.17
N GLU A 561 -45.92 23.27 27.68
CA GLU A 561 -46.90 23.99 26.87
C GLU A 561 -46.31 25.22 26.16
N THR A 562 -45.35 25.88 26.81
CA THR A 562 -44.59 27.02 26.28
C THR A 562 -43.79 26.64 25.03
N ALA A 563 -43.09 25.50 25.05
CA ALA A 563 -42.33 24.99 23.91
C ALA A 563 -43.26 24.63 22.74
N SER A 564 -44.35 23.90 23.00
CA SER A 564 -45.32 23.52 21.96
C SER A 564 -46.00 24.75 21.32
N LYS A 565 -46.36 25.76 22.12
CA LYS A 565 -46.94 27.03 21.62
C LYS A 565 -45.94 27.77 20.73
N PHE A 566 -44.67 27.83 21.12
CA PHE A 566 -43.62 28.45 20.33
C PHE A 566 -43.42 27.73 18.98
N LEU A 567 -43.23 26.42 18.98
CA LEU A 567 -42.99 25.63 17.75
C LEU A 567 -44.17 25.70 16.78
N LYS A 568 -45.40 25.66 17.29
CA LYS A 568 -46.60 25.83 16.48
C LYS A 568 -46.65 27.22 15.82
N LYS A 569 -46.38 28.29 16.58
CA LYS A 569 -46.41 29.67 16.08
C LYS A 569 -45.30 29.95 15.05
N THR A 570 -44.13 29.35 15.24
CA THR A 570 -42.93 29.69 14.46
C THR A 570 -42.73 28.80 13.24
N TYR A 571 -43.08 27.51 13.31
CA TYR A 571 -42.75 26.53 12.27
C TYR A 571 -43.93 25.71 11.77
N ASN A 572 -45.12 25.82 12.37
CA ASN A 572 -46.28 24.96 12.07
C ASN A 572 -45.95 23.44 12.11
N LEU A 573 -45.03 23.02 12.99
CA LEU A 573 -44.65 21.60 13.09
C LEU A 573 -45.86 20.75 13.53
N PRO A 574 -46.09 19.60 12.89
CA PRO A 574 -47.16 18.69 13.29
C PRO A 574 -46.83 18.05 14.64
N LYS A 575 -47.89 17.75 15.40
CA LYS A 575 -47.80 17.07 16.70
C LYS A 575 -47.57 15.55 16.56
N LYS A 576 -47.77 15.00 15.37
CA LYS A 576 -47.58 13.59 15.00
C LYS A 576 -46.92 13.50 13.63
N LEU A 577 -46.17 12.43 13.42
CA LEU A 577 -45.80 11.95 12.08
C LEU A 577 -47.01 11.27 11.43
#